data_AF-A0ABC8W2F0-F1
#
_entry.id   AF-A0ABC8W2F0-F1
#
_cell.length_a   1.000
_cell.length_b   1.000
_cell.length_c   1.000
_cell.angle_alpha   90.00
_cell.angle_beta   90.00
_cell.angle_gamma   90.00
#
_symmetry.space_group_name_H-M   'P 1'
#
loop_
_entity.id
_entity.type
_entity.pdbx_description
1 polymer ?
#
loop_
_entity_poly.entity_id
_entity_poly.type
_entity_poly.pdbx_seq_one_letter_code
_entity_poly.pdbx_strand_id
1 'polypeptide(L)'
;MLPSPPLAAALSKTAAAATRRAATAAASIAAHRLLLPVRTLIHNPSAPSSLIPRRRFGHMPLEERTAPLVPLPPLGRNIAVAVGEGGVDGEGPALVVVSFYRFADFPDHAAFRRPLKELCEELRVSGGIILAPEGINGSICGTPAAVDKVLNFIQEDNRLNGLRMIQSPLTPEDEAIHHGHTSQSPVGAGDDAPFRWDHVRVKLKKEIVTFGDPGVMPTKMVGKYVKPKDWNALISDPDTIVIDVRNMYEIRIGKFKRAVDPCTNSFREFPTWVDDQFELVESDPQESGANNDNGAGQPAQGLNASKSKQLPRVAMYCTGGIRCEKASSFLLSKGFKEVYHLDGGILKYLEEIPKAESLWEGECFVFDKRVSVEHGLAQGTHKLCYGCKQPVSDEDMESPEWEYGVSCPYCFATKSEEEKERARARQRQFETWGVIGGPDKGRSPNRLDSKDAGEAKQLPNSTSVELCN
;
A
#
# COMPACT_ATOMS: atom_id res chain seq x y z
N MET A 1 -46.93 49.73 -28.25
CA MET A 1 -47.55 50.24 -27.02
C MET A 1 -47.57 49.13 -25.99
N LEU A 2 -46.75 49.30 -24.91
CA LEU A 2 -46.90 48.77 -23.53
C LEU A 2 -46.91 47.21 -23.32
N PRO A 3 -46.49 46.69 -22.15
CA PRO A 3 -45.10 46.29 -21.90
C PRO A 3 -44.94 44.86 -21.33
N SER A 4 -43.71 44.37 -21.27
CA SER A 4 -43.31 43.11 -20.61
C SER A 4 -43.36 43.20 -19.08
N PRO A 5 -43.77 42.15 -18.34
CA PRO A 5 -43.60 42.06 -16.89
C PRO A 5 -42.26 41.40 -16.48
N PRO A 6 -41.78 41.64 -15.24
CA PRO A 6 -40.38 41.48 -14.88
C PRO A 6 -39.97 40.07 -14.39
N LEU A 7 -38.72 39.74 -14.72
CA LEU A 7 -37.95 38.56 -14.35
C LEU A 7 -37.49 38.66 -12.88
N ALA A 8 -38.38 38.49 -11.91
CA ALA A 8 -38.01 38.47 -10.48
C ALA A 8 -39.06 37.75 -9.60
N ALA A 9 -39.35 36.47 -9.86
CA ALA A 9 -40.19 35.67 -8.94
C ALA A 9 -39.98 34.14 -9.03
N ALA A 10 -38.92 33.65 -9.67
CA ALA A 10 -38.69 32.20 -9.88
C ALA A 10 -37.50 31.61 -9.09
N LEU A 11 -36.83 32.40 -8.24
CA LEU A 11 -35.65 31.95 -7.46
C LEU A 11 -35.85 31.91 -5.94
N SER A 12 -37.10 31.97 -5.45
CA SER A 12 -37.40 31.98 -4.00
C SER A 12 -38.17 30.76 -3.49
N LYS A 13 -38.67 29.87 -4.38
CA LYS A 13 -39.48 28.70 -3.97
C LYS A 13 -38.75 27.35 -3.97
N THR A 14 -37.52 27.27 -4.46
CA THR A 14 -36.70 26.04 -4.42
C THR A 14 -35.76 25.97 -3.21
N ALA A 15 -35.53 27.08 -2.50
CA ALA A 15 -34.68 27.13 -1.31
C ALA A 15 -35.39 26.72 0.01
N ALA A 16 -36.73 26.67 0.04
CA ALA A 16 -37.49 26.37 1.27
C ALA A 16 -37.90 24.89 1.42
N ALA A 17 -37.70 24.06 0.40
CA ALA A 17 -38.02 22.62 0.43
C ALA A 17 -36.81 21.73 0.78
N ALA A 18 -35.58 22.21 0.55
CA ALA A 18 -34.35 21.49 0.88
C ALA A 18 -34.02 21.54 2.39
N THR A 19 -34.44 22.60 3.11
CA THR A 19 -34.12 22.80 4.53
C THR A 19 -35.04 22.05 5.49
N ARG A 20 -36.13 21.42 5.02
CA ARG A 20 -37.01 20.59 5.86
C ARG A 20 -36.71 19.09 5.84
N ARG A 21 -35.90 18.61 4.87
CA ARG A 21 -35.43 17.21 4.84
C ARG A 21 -34.13 16.97 5.61
N ALA A 22 -33.35 18.02 5.90
CA ALA A 22 -32.15 17.92 6.73
C ALA A 22 -32.47 17.92 8.25
N ALA A 23 -33.63 18.44 8.67
CA ALA A 23 -34.00 18.55 10.09
C ALA A 23 -34.62 17.27 10.70
N THR A 24 -34.97 16.27 9.88
CA THR A 24 -35.56 15.00 10.35
C THR A 24 -34.56 13.84 10.44
N ALA A 25 -33.34 14.00 9.92
CA ALA A 25 -32.26 13.00 10.05
C ALA A 25 -31.35 13.25 11.28
N ALA A 26 -31.36 14.46 11.84
CA ALA A 26 -30.56 14.82 13.01
C ALA A 26 -31.22 14.46 14.37
N ALA A 27 -32.43 13.91 14.38
CA ALA A 27 -33.22 13.65 15.59
C ALA A 27 -33.30 12.16 16.00
N SER A 28 -32.50 11.26 15.40
CA SER A 28 -32.55 9.82 15.70
C SER A 28 -31.25 9.21 16.27
N ILE A 29 -30.23 10.02 16.58
CA ILE A 29 -28.98 9.55 17.26
C ILE A 29 -28.80 10.25 18.61
N ALA A 30 -29.89 10.51 19.32
CA ALA A 30 -29.86 11.13 20.65
C ALA A 30 -30.90 10.52 21.60
N ALA A 31 -30.86 9.20 21.80
CA ALA A 31 -31.52 8.55 22.94
C ALA A 31 -31.01 7.11 23.14
N HIS A 32 -29.95 6.96 23.93
CA HIS A 32 -29.77 5.89 24.93
C HIS A 32 -28.36 6.00 25.55
N ARG A 33 -28.16 7.06 26.34
CA ARG A 33 -27.06 7.15 27.31
C ARG A 33 -27.67 6.86 28.69
N LEU A 34 -27.78 5.58 29.02
CA LEU A 34 -28.09 5.16 30.39
C LEU A 34 -26.77 5.05 31.16
N LEU A 35 -26.66 5.93 32.16
CA LEU A 35 -25.62 5.99 33.16
C LEU A 35 -25.66 4.72 34.02
N LEU A 36 -24.53 4.03 34.14
CA LEU A 36 -24.26 3.11 35.25
C LEU A 36 -22.91 3.47 35.89
N PRO A 37 -22.80 3.42 37.24
CA PRO A 37 -21.74 4.10 37.96
C PRO A 37 -20.42 3.32 37.97
N VAL A 38 -19.33 4.09 37.88
CA VAL A 38 -17.96 3.64 38.13
C VAL A 38 -17.84 3.23 39.60
N ARG A 39 -17.64 1.93 39.84
CA ARG A 39 -17.19 1.41 41.13
C ARG A 39 -15.67 1.30 41.12
N THR A 40 -15.04 2.13 41.94
CA THR A 40 -13.67 2.02 42.37
C THR A 40 -13.44 0.68 43.07
N LEU A 41 -12.47 -0.12 42.59
CA LEU A 41 -11.97 -1.27 43.32
C LEU A 41 -10.51 -1.06 43.70
N ILE A 42 -10.35 -1.03 45.02
CA ILE A 42 -9.16 -0.86 45.82
C ILE A 42 -8.31 -2.14 45.72
N HIS A 43 -6.99 -1.96 45.65
CA HIS A 43 -5.98 -2.99 45.82
C HIS A 43 -6.15 -3.75 47.14
N ASN A 44 -6.07 -5.08 47.11
CA ASN A 44 -5.53 -5.84 48.25
C ASN A 44 -4.84 -7.14 47.76
N PRO A 45 -3.63 -7.48 48.25
CA PRO A 45 -2.83 -8.60 47.76
C PRO A 45 -2.96 -9.84 48.66
N SER A 46 -3.18 -11.01 48.06
CA SER A 46 -3.09 -12.32 48.74
C SER A 46 -2.67 -13.41 47.75
N ALA A 47 -1.55 -14.08 48.02
CA ALA A 47 -0.88 -15.13 47.24
C ALA A 47 -1.64 -16.50 47.26
N PRO A 48 -1.21 -17.59 46.57
CA PRO A 48 0.09 -18.25 46.76
C PRO A 48 0.83 -18.73 45.50
N SER A 49 2.14 -18.92 45.67
CA SER A 49 3.09 -19.48 44.69
C SER A 49 2.87 -20.97 44.44
N SER A 50 2.94 -21.39 43.18
CA SER A 50 3.23 -22.78 42.80
C SER A 50 4.64 -22.87 42.18
N LEU A 51 5.47 -23.66 42.86
CA LEU A 51 6.84 -24.02 42.50
C LEU A 51 6.84 -25.31 41.65
N ILE A 52 8.01 -25.58 41.03
CA ILE A 52 8.59 -26.87 40.58
C ILE A 52 8.61 -27.08 39.03
N PRO A 53 9.72 -27.58 38.41
CA PRO A 53 11.15 -27.47 38.75
C PRO A 53 12.06 -27.06 37.55
N ARG A 54 13.21 -26.46 37.86
CA ARG A 54 14.35 -26.31 36.94
C ARG A 54 15.06 -27.67 36.77
N ARG A 55 15.12 -28.19 35.54
CA ARG A 55 16.04 -29.28 35.18
C ARG A 55 17.44 -28.72 34.94
N ARG A 56 18.41 -29.30 35.68
CA ARG A 56 19.85 -29.19 35.42
C ARG A 56 20.22 -30.08 34.23
N PHE A 57 20.89 -29.52 33.25
CA PHE A 57 21.83 -30.21 32.36
C PHE A 57 23.13 -29.38 32.49
N GLY A 58 24.25 -29.89 32.97
CA GLY A 58 24.98 -31.04 32.46
C GLY A 58 26.12 -30.49 31.58
N HIS A 59 27.27 -30.20 32.20
CA HIS A 59 28.49 -29.73 31.53
C HIS A 59 29.15 -30.86 30.73
N MET A 60 29.64 -30.52 29.52
CA MET A 60 30.79 -31.06 28.73
C MET A 60 30.43 -31.28 27.24
N PRO A 61 31.40 -31.23 26.30
CA PRO A 61 32.49 -30.26 26.10
C PRO A 61 32.46 -29.64 24.69
N LEU A 62 33.33 -28.64 24.45
CA LEU A 62 33.60 -28.06 23.12
C LEU A 62 34.20 -29.11 22.18
N GLU A 63 33.61 -29.28 21.00
CA GLU A 63 34.32 -29.71 19.80
C GLU A 63 33.85 -28.89 18.58
N GLU A 64 34.85 -28.42 17.83
CA GLU A 64 34.79 -27.60 16.64
C GLU A 64 34.02 -28.29 15.51
N ARG A 65 33.10 -27.56 14.87
CA ARG A 65 32.76 -27.79 13.45
C ARG A 65 32.64 -26.45 12.74
N THR A 66 33.78 -26.00 12.23
CA THR A 66 33.89 -24.99 11.17
C THR A 66 33.36 -25.59 9.87
N ALA A 67 32.23 -25.10 9.38
CA ALA A 67 31.81 -25.29 7.99
C ALA A 67 32.36 -24.11 7.17
N PRO A 68 33.06 -24.34 6.05
CA PRO A 68 33.73 -23.26 5.33
C PRO A 68 32.69 -22.37 4.62
N LEU A 69 32.79 -21.07 4.89
CA LEU A 69 32.26 -20.03 4.01
C LEU A 69 32.93 -20.19 2.64
N VAL A 70 32.16 -20.50 1.61
CA VAL A 70 32.62 -20.46 0.22
C VAL A 70 32.85 -18.99 -0.14
N PRO A 71 34.09 -18.56 -0.43
CA PRO A 71 34.34 -17.19 -0.86
C PRO A 71 33.87 -17.01 -2.31
N LEU A 72 33.13 -15.94 -2.57
CA LEU A 72 32.84 -15.47 -3.92
C LEU A 72 34.16 -15.26 -4.68
N PRO A 73 34.27 -15.73 -5.93
CA PRO A 73 35.50 -15.56 -6.69
C PRO A 73 35.73 -14.08 -7.05
N PRO A 74 36.99 -13.62 -7.12
CA PRO A 74 37.29 -12.25 -7.49
C PRO A 74 36.99 -12.04 -8.98
N LEU A 75 36.19 -11.03 -9.30
CA LEU A 75 35.96 -10.56 -10.67
C LEU A 75 37.26 -9.94 -11.23
N GLY A 76 38.05 -10.79 -11.89
CA GLY A 76 39.24 -10.41 -12.64
C GLY A 76 38.99 -10.44 -14.16
N ARG A 77 38.81 -9.23 -14.71
CA ARG A 77 39.19 -8.73 -16.05
C ARG A 77 38.86 -9.50 -17.35
N ASN A 78 38.20 -8.73 -18.23
CA ASN A 78 38.38 -8.54 -19.68
C ASN A 78 37.22 -9.05 -20.56
N ILE A 79 36.25 -8.16 -20.79
CA ILE A 79 35.52 -8.14 -22.06
C ILE A 79 35.80 -6.77 -22.69
N ALA A 80 36.56 -6.79 -23.78
CA ALA A 80 36.74 -5.65 -24.65
C ALA A 80 35.37 -5.28 -25.23
N VAL A 81 34.88 -4.09 -24.89
CA VAL A 81 33.74 -3.50 -25.58
C VAL A 81 34.27 -2.90 -26.87
N ALA A 82 33.88 -3.49 -28.01
CA ALA A 82 34.02 -2.86 -29.29
C ALA A 82 33.14 -1.60 -29.30
N VAL A 83 33.78 -0.44 -29.22
CA VAL A 83 33.12 0.85 -29.45
C VAL A 83 32.91 0.95 -30.95
N GLY A 84 31.67 0.75 -31.40
CA GLY A 84 31.24 1.16 -32.72
C GLY A 84 31.15 2.68 -32.75
N GLU A 85 32.01 3.30 -33.56
CA GLU A 85 31.92 4.71 -33.91
C GLU A 85 30.68 4.94 -34.80
N GLY A 86 29.79 5.85 -34.42
CA GLY A 86 28.79 6.42 -35.33
C GLY A 86 27.51 6.90 -34.65
N GLY A 87 27.34 8.23 -34.58
CA GLY A 87 26.02 8.88 -34.45
C GLY A 87 25.83 9.69 -33.16
N VAL A 88 25.95 11.01 -33.26
CA VAL A 88 25.47 11.97 -32.26
C VAL A 88 23.96 12.08 -32.41
N ASP A 89 23.20 11.63 -31.41
CA ASP A 89 21.89 12.17 -31.04
C ASP A 89 21.69 11.95 -29.53
N GLY A 90 21.40 13.03 -28.81
CA GLY A 90 21.35 13.07 -27.35
C GLY A 90 20.03 12.58 -26.77
N GLU A 91 19.82 11.26 -26.73
CA GLU A 91 18.78 10.62 -25.93
C GLU A 91 19.46 9.81 -24.81
N GLY A 92 19.16 10.13 -23.55
CA GLY A 92 19.56 9.29 -22.42
C GLY A 92 18.96 7.89 -22.54
N PRO A 93 19.49 6.87 -21.83
CA PRO A 93 18.91 5.54 -21.90
C PRO A 93 17.49 5.55 -21.30
N ALA A 94 16.50 5.28 -22.15
CA ALA A 94 15.10 5.16 -21.76
C ALA A 94 14.95 4.25 -20.52
N LEU A 95 14.35 4.77 -19.45
CA LEU A 95 14.07 4.03 -18.22
C LEU A 95 12.75 3.27 -18.33
N VAL A 96 12.66 2.19 -17.57
CA VAL A 96 11.45 1.37 -17.47
C VAL A 96 11.09 1.13 -16.02
N VAL A 97 9.80 1.02 -15.74
CA VAL A 97 9.29 0.48 -14.48
C VAL A 97 8.74 -0.92 -14.74
N VAL A 98 9.22 -1.89 -13.99
CA VAL A 98 8.69 -3.25 -14.00
C VAL A 98 8.05 -3.56 -12.66
N SER A 99 6.74 -3.80 -12.68
CA SER A 99 5.99 -4.37 -11.56
C SER A 99 5.96 -5.88 -11.71
N PHE A 100 6.28 -6.62 -10.66
CA PHE A 100 6.35 -8.07 -10.70
C PHE A 100 5.95 -8.74 -9.40
N TYR A 101 5.49 -10.00 -9.48
CA TYR A 101 5.30 -10.84 -8.31
C TYR A 101 5.32 -12.33 -8.65
N ARG A 102 5.48 -13.15 -7.61
CA ARG A 102 5.34 -14.61 -7.67
C ARG A 102 5.01 -15.16 -6.30
N PHE A 103 3.95 -15.96 -6.22
CA PHE A 103 3.69 -16.80 -5.05
C PHE A 103 4.51 -18.10 -5.14
N ALA A 104 5.19 -18.45 -4.05
CA ALA A 104 6.02 -19.64 -3.94
C ALA A 104 6.18 -20.06 -2.47
N ASP A 105 6.51 -21.34 -2.22
CA ASP A 105 6.97 -21.77 -0.90
C ASP A 105 8.45 -21.36 -0.72
N PHE A 106 8.67 -20.25 -0.04
CA PHE A 106 9.95 -19.54 0.04
C PHE A 106 10.37 -19.22 1.48
N PRO A 107 10.48 -20.22 2.38
CA PRO A 107 10.65 -19.99 3.82
C PRO A 107 11.99 -19.30 4.18
N ASP A 108 13.04 -19.54 3.40
CA ASP A 108 14.38 -18.98 3.50
C ASP A 108 14.56 -17.60 2.83
N HIS A 109 13.46 -16.95 2.41
CA HIS A 109 13.43 -15.63 1.78
C HIS A 109 14.33 -14.56 2.42
N ALA A 110 14.54 -14.61 3.74
CA ALA A 110 15.39 -13.66 4.46
C ALA A 110 16.85 -13.66 3.97
N ALA A 111 17.37 -14.82 3.55
CA ALA A 111 18.72 -14.93 3.01
C ALA A 111 18.87 -14.24 1.65
N PHE A 112 17.78 -14.16 0.87
CA PHE A 112 17.74 -13.56 -0.46
C PHE A 112 17.83 -12.02 -0.44
N ARG A 113 17.49 -11.40 0.70
CA ARG A 113 17.40 -9.94 0.84
C ARG A 113 18.70 -9.21 0.54
N ARG A 114 19.82 -9.67 1.10
CA ARG A 114 21.11 -8.96 1.00
C ARG A 114 21.66 -9.03 -0.44
N PRO A 115 21.81 -10.22 -1.06
CA PRO A 115 22.29 -10.31 -2.44
C PRO A 115 21.45 -9.50 -3.43
N LEU A 116 20.12 -9.57 -3.31
CA LEU A 116 19.22 -8.82 -4.19
C LEU A 116 19.37 -7.30 -4.02
N LYS A 117 19.51 -6.84 -2.77
CA LYS A 117 19.70 -5.42 -2.47
C LYS A 117 21.03 -4.91 -3.04
N GLU A 118 22.11 -5.66 -2.83
CA GLU A 118 23.45 -5.31 -3.32
C GLU A 118 23.48 -5.24 -4.85
N LEU A 119 22.86 -6.21 -5.53
CA LEU A 119 22.75 -6.22 -6.99
C LEU A 119 21.98 -4.99 -7.53
N CYS A 120 20.84 -4.66 -6.93
CA CYS A 120 20.08 -3.48 -7.31
C CYS A 120 20.88 -2.19 -7.08
N GLU A 121 21.64 -2.08 -5.98
CA GLU A 121 22.50 -0.92 -5.70
C GLU A 121 23.65 -0.79 -6.71
N GLU A 122 24.31 -1.90 -7.06
CA GLU A 122 25.37 -1.96 -8.08
C GLU A 122 24.85 -1.51 -9.46
N LEU A 123 23.67 -1.99 -9.83
CA LEU A 123 23.04 -1.70 -11.12
C LEU A 123 22.26 -0.38 -11.15
N ARG A 124 22.25 0.37 -10.02
CA ARG A 124 21.47 1.60 -9.84
C ARG A 124 19.97 1.43 -10.14
N VAL A 125 19.45 0.25 -9.84
CA VAL A 125 18.02 -0.05 -9.89
C VAL A 125 17.38 0.42 -8.60
N SER A 126 16.29 1.18 -8.73
CA SER A 126 15.53 1.72 -7.62
C SER A 126 14.17 1.04 -7.49
N GLY A 127 13.42 1.37 -6.44
CA GLY A 127 12.07 0.84 -6.22
C GLY A 127 11.92 0.03 -4.94
N GLY A 128 10.84 -0.74 -4.85
CA GLY A 128 10.47 -1.49 -3.67
C GLY A 128 10.28 -2.97 -3.97
N ILE A 129 10.89 -3.82 -3.15
CA ILE A 129 10.74 -5.27 -3.20
C ILE A 129 10.33 -5.77 -1.82
N ILE A 130 9.34 -6.65 -1.78
CA ILE A 130 8.85 -7.35 -0.60
C ILE A 130 9.18 -8.83 -0.77
N LEU A 131 9.84 -9.39 0.24
CA LEU A 131 10.10 -10.82 0.38
C LEU A 131 9.30 -11.33 1.57
N ALA A 132 8.64 -12.47 1.40
CA ALA A 132 7.94 -13.17 2.47
C ALA A 132 8.07 -14.68 2.28
N PRO A 133 7.72 -15.50 3.30
CA PRO A 133 7.69 -16.95 3.14
C PRO A 133 6.82 -17.45 1.98
N GLU A 134 5.83 -16.65 1.56
CA GLU A 134 4.91 -16.96 0.47
C GLU A 134 5.37 -16.44 -0.92
N GLY A 135 6.57 -15.86 -1.04
CA GLY A 135 7.16 -15.47 -2.33
C GLY A 135 7.74 -14.06 -2.38
N ILE A 136 7.58 -13.40 -3.54
CA ILE A 136 8.14 -12.08 -3.85
C ILE A 136 7.13 -11.16 -4.54
N ASN A 137 7.17 -9.86 -4.25
CA ASN A 137 6.40 -8.81 -4.92
C ASN A 137 7.25 -7.54 -5.02
N GLY A 138 7.24 -6.83 -6.14
CA GLY A 138 8.00 -5.60 -6.26
C GLY A 138 7.59 -4.72 -7.43
N SER A 139 8.09 -3.49 -7.39
CA SER A 139 8.12 -2.58 -8.52
C SER A 139 9.48 -1.91 -8.53
N ILE A 140 10.22 -2.08 -9.62
CA ILE A 140 11.59 -1.58 -9.78
C ILE A 140 11.73 -0.70 -11.01
N CYS A 141 12.65 0.25 -10.96
CA CYS A 141 12.93 1.20 -12.02
C CYS A 141 14.42 1.22 -12.35
N GLY A 142 14.75 1.29 -13.64
CA GLY A 142 16.12 1.40 -14.13
C GLY A 142 16.18 1.30 -15.65
N THR A 143 17.39 1.25 -16.20
CA THR A 143 17.55 0.95 -17.64
C THR A 143 17.08 -0.48 -17.93
N PRO A 144 16.56 -0.78 -19.13
CA PRO A 144 16.11 -2.12 -19.49
C PRO A 144 17.14 -3.20 -19.17
N ALA A 145 18.39 -3.00 -19.56
CA ALA A 145 19.47 -3.94 -19.29
C ALA A 145 19.77 -4.15 -17.80
N ALA A 146 19.63 -3.12 -16.96
CA ALA A 146 19.84 -3.22 -15.52
C ALA A 146 18.67 -3.95 -14.84
N VAL A 147 17.44 -3.61 -15.22
CA VAL A 147 16.22 -4.26 -14.72
C VAL A 147 16.21 -5.74 -15.12
N ASP A 148 16.53 -6.07 -16.35
CA ASP A 148 16.60 -7.46 -16.84
C ASP A 148 17.60 -8.29 -16.03
N LYS A 149 18.77 -7.73 -15.69
CA LYS A 149 19.75 -8.43 -14.83
C LYS A 149 19.19 -8.73 -13.44
N VAL A 150 18.49 -7.79 -12.82
CA VAL A 150 17.84 -8.01 -11.52
C VAL A 150 16.75 -9.09 -11.62
N LEU A 151 15.91 -9.02 -12.65
CA LEU A 151 14.82 -9.99 -12.86
C LEU A 151 15.36 -11.39 -13.17
N ASN A 152 16.45 -11.50 -13.92
CA ASN A 152 17.12 -12.76 -14.19
C ASN A 152 17.71 -13.36 -12.91
N PHE A 153 18.39 -12.56 -12.08
CA PHE A 153 18.87 -13.00 -10.77
C PHE A 153 17.74 -13.53 -9.87
N ILE A 154 16.57 -12.89 -9.89
CA ILE A 154 15.39 -13.39 -9.16
C ILE A 154 14.96 -14.76 -9.71
N GLN A 155 14.92 -14.91 -11.03
CA GLN A 155 14.44 -16.12 -11.71
C GLN A 155 15.46 -17.28 -11.74
N GLU A 156 16.72 -17.06 -11.36
CA GLU A 156 17.70 -18.13 -11.12
C GLU A 156 17.28 -19.04 -9.97
N ASP A 157 16.50 -18.54 -9.00
CA ASP A 157 15.81 -19.40 -8.04
C ASP A 157 14.60 -20.04 -8.72
N ASN A 158 14.65 -21.36 -8.92
CA ASN A 158 13.59 -22.14 -9.57
C ASN A 158 12.19 -21.93 -8.95
N ARG A 159 12.11 -21.57 -7.67
CA ARG A 159 10.83 -21.29 -6.99
C ARG A 159 10.20 -19.97 -7.47
N LEU A 160 11.04 -19.03 -7.89
CA LEU A 160 10.65 -17.70 -8.34
C LEU A 160 10.63 -17.56 -9.87
N ASN A 161 10.94 -18.62 -10.61
CA ASN A 161 10.81 -18.67 -12.07
C ASN A 161 9.36 -18.42 -12.50
N GLY A 162 9.18 -17.73 -13.63
CA GLY A 162 7.87 -17.37 -14.17
C GLY A 162 7.22 -16.26 -13.35
N LEU A 163 8.01 -15.23 -13.05
CA LEU A 163 7.49 -13.98 -12.48
C LEU A 163 6.35 -13.47 -13.36
N ARG A 164 5.25 -13.08 -12.74
CA ARG A 164 4.24 -12.26 -13.42
C ARG A 164 4.79 -10.86 -13.45
N MET A 165 4.94 -10.28 -14.64
CA MET A 165 5.59 -8.99 -14.85
C MET A 165 4.78 -8.12 -15.78
N ILE A 166 4.81 -6.82 -15.53
CA ILE A 166 4.27 -5.79 -16.41
C ILE A 166 5.29 -4.67 -16.47
N GLN A 167 5.68 -4.32 -17.68
CA GLN A 167 6.60 -3.22 -17.95
C GLN A 167 5.80 -1.99 -18.35
N SER A 168 6.20 -0.83 -17.86
CA SER A 168 5.68 0.45 -18.31
C SER A 168 6.84 1.35 -18.74
N PRO A 169 6.69 2.09 -19.85
CA PRO A 169 7.66 3.10 -20.23
C PRO A 169 7.64 4.27 -19.23
N LEU A 170 8.78 4.96 -19.10
CA LEU A 170 8.87 6.26 -18.45
C LEU A 170 9.09 7.33 -19.51
N THR A 171 8.54 8.52 -19.29
CA THR A 171 8.82 9.65 -20.18
C THR A 171 10.19 10.28 -19.82
N PRO A 172 10.91 10.90 -20.77
CA PRO A 172 12.12 11.66 -20.48
C PRO A 172 11.94 12.74 -19.40
N GLU A 173 10.74 13.31 -19.26
CA GLU A 173 10.39 14.23 -18.18
C GLU A 173 10.34 13.53 -16.81
N ASP A 174 9.82 12.29 -16.75
CA ASP A 174 9.88 11.45 -15.55
C ASP A 174 11.32 11.04 -15.22
N GLU A 175 12.17 10.86 -16.23
CA GLU A 175 13.62 10.66 -16.09
C GLU A 175 14.33 11.93 -15.61
N ALA A 176 13.90 13.12 -16.02
CA ALA A 176 14.46 14.37 -15.50
C ALA A 176 14.16 14.54 -14.00
N ILE A 177 12.99 14.07 -13.52
CA ILE A 177 12.68 13.94 -12.09
C ILE A 177 13.55 12.83 -11.43
N HIS A 178 13.92 11.79 -12.17
CA HIS A 178 14.90 10.77 -11.75
C HIS A 178 16.30 11.36 -11.52
N HIS A 179 16.75 12.23 -12.42
CA HIS A 179 18.10 12.79 -12.47
C HIS A 179 18.24 14.18 -11.87
N GLY A 180 17.14 14.83 -11.46
CA GLY A 180 17.11 16.17 -10.86
C GLY A 180 17.86 16.30 -9.52
N HIS A 181 18.37 15.19 -8.99
CA HIS A 181 19.39 15.19 -7.95
C HIS A 181 20.77 15.17 -8.61
N THR A 182 21.33 16.35 -8.85
CA THR A 182 22.73 16.53 -9.27
C THR A 182 23.68 15.79 -8.31
N SER A 183 24.92 15.55 -8.73
CA SER A 183 26.00 14.96 -7.93
C SER A 183 26.34 15.69 -6.62
N GLN A 184 25.67 16.81 -6.32
CA GLN A 184 25.75 17.55 -5.07
C GLN A 184 24.53 17.39 -4.16
N SER A 185 23.52 16.61 -4.55
CA SER A 185 22.38 16.30 -3.68
C SER A 185 22.89 15.46 -2.49
N PRO A 186 22.78 15.95 -1.24
CA PRO A 186 23.30 15.23 -0.08
C PRO A 186 22.63 13.86 -0.01
N VAL A 187 23.43 12.81 -0.12
CA VAL A 187 23.05 11.41 -0.05
C VAL A 187 22.37 11.17 1.30
N GLY A 188 21.07 11.38 1.45
CA GLY A 188 20.59 11.46 2.82
C GLY A 188 19.19 11.83 3.24
N ALA A 189 18.11 11.62 2.50
CA ALA A 189 16.80 11.69 3.14
C ALA A 189 16.50 10.50 4.09
N GLY A 190 16.14 10.77 5.35
CA GLY A 190 15.74 9.76 6.35
C GLY A 190 14.53 8.91 5.93
N ASP A 191 14.15 7.95 6.79
CA ASP A 191 13.22 6.85 6.49
C ASP A 191 11.81 7.27 6.00
N ASP A 192 11.39 8.52 6.26
CA ASP A 192 10.05 9.05 5.98
C ASP A 192 9.95 9.98 4.75
N ALA A 193 11.01 10.10 3.94
CA ALA A 193 10.93 10.81 2.67
C ALA A 193 10.06 10.05 1.65
N PRO A 194 9.22 10.71 0.82
CA PRO A 194 8.24 10.09 -0.09
C PRO A 194 8.80 9.30 -1.29
N PHE A 195 10.02 8.78 -1.15
CA PHE A 195 10.81 7.91 -2.02
C PHE A 195 11.85 8.59 -2.92
N ARG A 196 13.04 8.03 -2.70
CA ARG A 196 14.41 8.28 -3.13
C ARG A 196 14.64 7.33 -4.31
N TRP A 197 14.63 7.81 -5.56
CA TRP A 197 14.97 6.97 -6.72
C TRP A 197 16.48 6.63 -6.76
N ASP A 198 17.25 7.09 -5.77
CA ASP A 198 18.64 6.74 -5.57
C ASP A 198 18.85 5.44 -4.76
N HIS A 199 17.80 4.82 -4.16
CA HIS A 199 17.95 3.54 -3.43
C HIS A 199 16.76 2.58 -3.56
N VAL A 200 17.08 1.31 -3.84
CA VAL A 200 16.16 0.17 -3.69
C VAL A 200 15.80 -0.08 -2.22
N ARG A 201 14.56 -0.48 -1.96
CA ARG A 201 14.13 -0.98 -0.64
C ARG A 201 13.69 -2.43 -0.74
N VAL A 202 14.49 -3.33 -0.18
CA VAL A 202 14.12 -4.75 -0.03
C VAL A 202 13.64 -4.99 1.41
N LYS A 203 12.35 -5.28 1.59
CA LYS A 203 11.67 -5.42 2.89
C LYS A 203 11.28 -6.88 3.14
N LEU A 204 11.50 -7.36 4.35
CA LEU A 204 10.94 -8.62 4.82
C LEU A 204 9.55 -8.37 5.40
N LYS A 205 8.58 -9.19 5.01
CA LYS A 205 7.19 -9.15 5.51
C LYS A 205 6.69 -10.56 5.76
N LYS A 206 5.57 -10.66 6.48
CA LYS A 206 4.85 -11.93 6.67
C LYS A 206 4.15 -12.37 5.37
N GLU A 207 3.71 -11.40 4.58
CA GLU A 207 2.97 -11.59 3.34
C GLU A 207 3.50 -10.62 2.27
N ILE A 208 3.56 -11.06 1.02
CA ILE A 208 3.95 -10.21 -0.13
C ILE A 208 2.83 -9.26 -0.56
N VAL A 209 1.59 -9.65 -0.25
CA VAL A 209 0.41 -8.80 -0.25
C VAL A 209 -0.43 -9.17 0.96
N THR A 210 -0.69 -8.18 1.80
CA THR A 210 -1.21 -8.41 3.13
C THR A 210 -2.73 -8.61 3.10
N PHE A 211 -3.16 -9.86 3.27
CA PHE A 211 -4.57 -10.27 3.27
C PHE A 211 -5.06 -10.63 4.68
N GLY A 212 -4.16 -11.12 5.55
CA GLY A 212 -4.49 -11.36 6.95
C GLY A 212 -5.10 -12.73 7.26
N ASP A 213 -5.24 -13.60 6.26
CA ASP A 213 -5.65 -15.00 6.44
C ASP A 213 -4.51 -15.95 6.00
N PRO A 214 -3.84 -16.65 6.93
CA PRO A 214 -2.75 -17.58 6.60
C PRO A 214 -3.24 -18.89 5.95
N GLY A 215 -4.54 -19.19 5.99
CA GLY A 215 -5.11 -20.38 5.33
C GLY A 215 -5.22 -20.24 3.81
N VAL A 216 -5.17 -19.01 3.30
CA VAL A 216 -5.30 -18.71 1.87
C VAL A 216 -3.95 -18.86 1.17
N MET A 217 -3.87 -19.87 0.30
CA MET A 217 -2.64 -20.22 -0.41
C MET A 217 -2.86 -20.22 -1.92
N PRO A 218 -2.52 -19.13 -2.63
CA PRO A 218 -2.65 -19.04 -4.10
C PRO A 218 -1.89 -20.14 -4.86
N THR A 219 -0.84 -20.71 -4.27
CA THR A 219 -0.08 -21.82 -4.84
C THR A 219 -0.86 -23.13 -4.90
N LYS A 220 -1.92 -23.29 -4.10
CA LYS A 220 -2.76 -24.50 -4.06
C LYS A 220 -4.03 -24.35 -4.88
N MET A 221 -4.65 -23.19 -4.82
CA MET A 221 -5.96 -22.93 -5.41
C MET A 221 -6.08 -21.47 -5.76
N VAL A 222 -6.50 -21.18 -6.99
CA VAL A 222 -6.62 -19.83 -7.55
C VAL A 222 -7.75 -19.81 -8.57
N GLY A 223 -8.40 -18.66 -8.72
CA GLY A 223 -9.47 -18.46 -9.71
C GLY A 223 -8.99 -18.60 -11.14
N LYS A 224 -9.96 -18.59 -12.07
CA LYS A 224 -9.67 -18.66 -13.50
C LYS A 224 -9.14 -17.32 -14.01
N TYR A 225 -7.96 -17.35 -14.62
CA TYR A 225 -7.38 -16.21 -15.32
C TYR A 225 -8.16 -15.91 -16.60
N VAL A 226 -8.49 -14.64 -16.80
CA VAL A 226 -9.18 -14.14 -18.00
C VAL A 226 -8.29 -13.09 -18.64
N LYS A 227 -7.94 -13.30 -19.91
CA LYS A 227 -7.07 -12.37 -20.65
C LYS A 227 -7.81 -11.05 -20.90
N PRO A 228 -7.10 -9.92 -21.05
CA PRO A 228 -7.72 -8.64 -21.36
C PRO A 228 -8.72 -8.69 -22.52
N LYS A 229 -8.38 -9.43 -23.60
CA LYS A 229 -9.23 -9.57 -24.79
C LYS A 229 -10.59 -10.22 -24.53
N ASP A 230 -10.65 -11.11 -23.54
CA ASP A 230 -11.88 -11.82 -23.15
C ASP A 230 -12.60 -11.13 -21.97
N TRP A 231 -11.92 -10.18 -21.31
CA TRP A 231 -12.39 -9.55 -20.09
C TRP A 231 -13.70 -8.77 -20.29
N ASN A 232 -13.76 -7.95 -21.35
CA ASN A 232 -14.92 -7.11 -21.62
C ASN A 232 -16.21 -7.93 -21.78
N ALA A 233 -16.13 -9.08 -22.44
CA ALA A 233 -17.28 -9.97 -22.61
C ALA A 233 -17.77 -10.50 -21.25
N LEU A 234 -16.85 -10.93 -20.39
CA LEU A 234 -17.17 -11.44 -19.05
C LEU A 234 -17.82 -10.35 -18.17
N ILE A 235 -17.25 -9.15 -18.12
CA ILE A 235 -17.76 -8.07 -17.26
C ILE A 235 -19.00 -7.37 -17.81
N SER A 236 -19.32 -7.58 -19.08
CA SER A 236 -20.56 -7.10 -19.69
C SER A 236 -21.75 -8.02 -19.41
N ASP A 237 -21.52 -9.29 -19.09
CA ASP A 237 -22.55 -10.25 -18.70
C ASP A 237 -23.32 -9.73 -17.46
N PRO A 238 -24.65 -9.58 -17.52
CA PRO A 238 -25.44 -9.10 -16.38
C PRO A 238 -25.38 -10.04 -15.16
N ASP A 239 -25.11 -11.33 -15.35
CA ASP A 239 -25.06 -12.34 -14.28
C ASP A 239 -23.68 -12.42 -13.60
N THR A 240 -22.69 -11.67 -14.09
CA THR A 240 -21.36 -11.57 -13.49
C THR A 240 -21.30 -10.41 -12.50
N ILE A 241 -20.99 -10.71 -11.24
CA ILE A 241 -20.65 -9.69 -10.24
C ILE A 241 -19.19 -9.29 -10.44
N VAL A 242 -18.96 -8.04 -10.82
CA VAL A 242 -17.63 -7.48 -11.02
C VAL A 242 -17.20 -6.77 -9.74
N ILE A 243 -16.09 -7.20 -9.13
CA ILE A 243 -15.62 -6.68 -7.83
C ILE A 243 -14.24 -6.05 -8.00
N ASP A 244 -14.12 -4.78 -7.62
CA ASP A 244 -12.82 -4.12 -7.51
C ASP A 244 -12.18 -4.50 -6.17
N VAL A 245 -11.08 -5.27 -6.18
CA VAL A 245 -10.43 -5.72 -4.93
C VAL A 245 -9.39 -4.71 -4.41
N ARG A 246 -9.43 -3.48 -4.93
CA ARG A 246 -8.54 -2.40 -4.53
C ARG A 246 -9.07 -1.62 -3.34
N ASN A 247 -8.23 -0.77 -2.77
CA ASN A 247 -8.64 0.12 -1.69
C ASN A 247 -9.42 1.31 -2.26
N MET A 248 -10.29 1.90 -1.45
CA MET A 248 -11.19 3.00 -1.85
C MET A 248 -10.47 4.16 -2.55
N TYR A 249 -9.25 4.53 -2.12
CA TYR A 249 -8.50 5.63 -2.74
C TYR A 249 -8.04 5.33 -4.17
N GLU A 250 -7.88 4.05 -4.53
CA GLU A 250 -7.52 3.61 -5.88
C GLU A 250 -8.76 3.57 -6.79
N ILE A 251 -9.91 3.19 -6.22
CA ILE A 251 -11.20 3.11 -6.91
C ILE A 251 -11.73 4.50 -7.24
N ARG A 252 -11.50 5.47 -6.34
CA ARG A 252 -11.90 6.87 -6.49
C ARG A 252 -11.43 7.49 -7.81
N ILE A 253 -10.22 7.16 -8.26
CA ILE A 253 -9.60 7.80 -9.42
C ILE A 253 -9.83 7.07 -10.75
N GLY A 254 -10.35 5.85 -10.69
CA GLY A 254 -10.73 5.09 -11.87
C GLY A 254 -11.12 3.67 -11.54
N LYS A 255 -12.02 3.08 -12.34
CA LYS A 255 -12.56 1.73 -12.15
C LYS A 255 -13.18 1.19 -13.43
N PHE A 256 -13.47 -0.11 -13.47
CA PHE A 256 -14.31 -0.66 -14.53
C PHE A 256 -15.78 -0.28 -14.34
N LYS A 257 -16.48 -0.05 -15.45
CA LYS A 257 -17.92 0.20 -15.45
C LYS A 257 -18.67 -0.94 -14.75
N ARG A 258 -19.68 -0.59 -13.92
CA ARG A 258 -20.49 -1.51 -13.09
C ARG A 258 -19.72 -2.27 -11.99
N ALA A 259 -18.42 -2.02 -11.78
CA ALA A 259 -17.69 -2.66 -10.70
C ALA A 259 -18.25 -2.25 -9.33
N VAL A 260 -18.47 -3.25 -8.48
CA VAL A 260 -18.80 -3.10 -7.06
C VAL A 260 -17.55 -2.60 -6.35
N ASP A 261 -17.72 -1.52 -5.58
CA ASP A 261 -16.72 -0.97 -4.67
C ASP A 261 -16.94 -1.55 -3.27
N PRO A 262 -16.01 -2.36 -2.73
CA PRO A 262 -16.09 -2.86 -1.37
C PRO A 262 -15.94 -1.79 -0.28
N CYS A 263 -15.55 -0.57 -0.63
CA CYS A 263 -15.25 0.54 0.27
C CYS A 263 -14.18 0.21 1.32
N THR A 264 -13.23 -0.68 0.98
CA THR A 264 -12.15 -1.09 1.90
C THR A 264 -11.05 -0.04 1.98
N ASN A 265 -10.58 0.27 3.19
CA ASN A 265 -9.39 1.11 3.39
C ASN A 265 -8.10 0.30 3.24
N SER A 266 -8.18 -1.00 3.52
CA SER A 266 -7.09 -1.96 3.49
C SER A 266 -7.57 -3.30 2.93
N PHE A 267 -6.76 -3.94 2.10
CA PHE A 267 -7.06 -5.26 1.53
C PHE A 267 -7.34 -6.35 2.57
N ARG A 268 -6.86 -6.20 3.82
CA ARG A 268 -7.20 -7.08 4.94
C ARG A 268 -8.68 -7.09 5.33
N GLU A 269 -9.43 -6.07 4.93
CA GLU A 269 -10.87 -5.94 5.20
C GLU A 269 -11.71 -6.72 4.19
N PHE A 270 -11.12 -7.14 3.06
CA PHE A 270 -11.81 -7.83 1.99
C PHE A 270 -12.48 -9.15 2.43
N PRO A 271 -11.84 -10.03 3.24
CA PRO A 271 -12.50 -11.24 3.75
C PRO A 271 -13.80 -10.95 4.48
N THR A 272 -13.78 -9.98 5.41
CA THR A 272 -14.95 -9.56 6.18
C THR A 272 -16.04 -9.02 5.25
N TRP A 273 -15.67 -8.18 4.29
CA TRP A 273 -16.61 -7.67 3.31
C TRP A 273 -17.30 -8.78 2.52
N VAL A 274 -16.58 -9.81 2.06
CA VAL A 274 -17.18 -10.95 1.35
C VAL A 274 -18.14 -11.71 2.26
N ASP A 275 -17.74 -11.98 3.50
CA ASP A 275 -18.58 -12.71 4.45
C ASP A 275 -19.90 -11.97 4.72
N ASP A 276 -19.84 -10.64 4.87
CA ASP A 276 -21.01 -9.79 5.07
C ASP A 276 -21.89 -9.68 3.81
N GLN A 277 -21.30 -9.43 2.63
CA GLN A 277 -22.05 -9.24 1.39
C GLN A 277 -22.81 -10.49 0.95
N PHE A 278 -22.22 -11.66 1.18
CA PHE A 278 -22.79 -12.93 0.75
C PHE A 278 -23.44 -13.72 1.89
N GLU A 279 -23.51 -13.13 3.09
CA GLU A 279 -24.14 -13.71 4.30
C GLU A 279 -23.56 -15.09 4.62
N LEU A 280 -22.23 -15.22 4.58
CA LEU A 280 -21.52 -16.50 4.70
C LEU A 280 -21.21 -16.90 6.15
N VAL A 281 -21.52 -16.02 7.11
CA VAL A 281 -21.40 -16.35 8.53
C VAL A 281 -22.60 -17.21 8.90
N GLU A 282 -22.35 -18.48 9.25
CA GLU A 282 -23.37 -19.32 9.87
C GLU A 282 -23.81 -18.65 11.17
N SER A 283 -25.09 -18.29 11.28
CA SER A 283 -25.68 -17.98 12.58
C SER A 283 -25.46 -19.19 13.47
N ASP A 284 -24.76 -19.00 14.60
CA ASP A 284 -24.58 -20.05 15.61
C ASP A 284 -25.90 -20.82 15.80
N PRO A 285 -25.91 -22.16 15.77
CA PRO A 285 -27.07 -22.91 16.19
C PRO A 285 -27.26 -22.62 17.68
N GLN A 286 -28.13 -21.65 17.97
CA GLN A 286 -28.52 -21.32 19.33
C GLN A 286 -28.97 -22.62 19.99
N GLU A 287 -28.22 -23.02 21.02
CA GLU A 287 -28.53 -24.15 21.87
C GLU A 287 -30.00 -24.09 22.28
N SER A 288 -30.83 -24.92 21.65
CA SER A 288 -32.17 -25.20 22.15
C SER A 288 -31.98 -26.04 23.41
N GLY A 289 -31.81 -25.35 24.53
CA GLY A 289 -31.96 -25.91 25.85
C GLY A 289 -33.31 -26.62 25.92
N ALA A 290 -33.24 -27.92 26.12
CA ALA A 290 -34.39 -28.76 26.37
C ALA A 290 -35.14 -28.23 27.60
N ASN A 291 -36.34 -27.73 27.39
CA ASN A 291 -37.39 -27.75 28.41
C ASN A 291 -38.61 -28.42 27.80
N ASN A 292 -38.84 -29.65 28.24
CA ASN A 292 -40.10 -30.36 28.08
C ASN A 292 -41.20 -29.56 28.77
N ASP A 293 -42.28 -29.23 28.06
CA ASP A 293 -43.61 -29.34 28.64
C ASP A 293 -44.67 -29.63 27.58
N ASN A 294 -45.62 -30.48 27.97
CA ASN A 294 -46.63 -31.10 27.12
C ASN A 294 -47.80 -30.14 26.83
N GLY A 295 -48.21 -30.01 25.57
CA GLY A 295 -49.44 -29.32 25.21
C GLY A 295 -49.87 -29.62 23.77
N ALA A 296 -50.95 -30.40 23.63
CA ALA A 296 -51.50 -30.85 22.36
C ALA A 296 -52.04 -29.71 21.48
N GLY A 297 -51.83 -29.77 20.15
CA GLY A 297 -52.67 -29.05 19.18
C GLY A 297 -52.02 -28.62 17.86
N GLN A 298 -52.39 -29.34 16.79
CA GLN A 298 -52.45 -28.95 15.36
C GLN A 298 -51.17 -29.08 14.48
N PRO A 299 -51.32 -29.63 13.25
CA PRO A 299 -50.22 -29.82 12.32
C PRO A 299 -49.97 -28.52 11.53
N ALA A 300 -48.92 -27.79 11.90
CA ALA A 300 -48.38 -26.73 11.06
C ALA A 300 -47.55 -27.36 9.93
N GLN A 301 -47.92 -26.99 8.71
CA GLN A 301 -47.33 -27.40 7.44
C GLN A 301 -45.80 -27.34 7.50
N GLY A 302 -45.17 -28.50 7.35
CA GLY A 302 -43.79 -28.56 6.91
C GLY A 302 -43.69 -27.97 5.51
N LEU A 303 -42.76 -27.04 5.32
CA LEU A 303 -42.03 -26.73 4.08
C LEU A 303 -41.29 -25.40 4.29
N ASN A 304 -40.03 -25.48 4.73
CA ASN A 304 -38.98 -24.68 4.11
C ASN A 304 -37.64 -25.35 4.43
N ALA A 305 -37.33 -26.38 3.65
CA ALA A 305 -35.94 -26.77 3.45
C ALA A 305 -35.21 -25.53 2.94
N SER A 306 -34.24 -25.06 3.74
CA SER A 306 -33.23 -24.07 3.37
C SER A 306 -32.79 -24.31 1.92
N LYS A 307 -33.22 -23.41 1.01
CA LYS A 307 -32.65 -23.37 -0.33
C LYS A 307 -31.21 -22.95 -0.15
N SER A 308 -30.27 -23.86 -0.39
CA SER A 308 -28.86 -23.55 -0.54
C SER A 308 -28.74 -22.40 -1.56
N LYS A 309 -28.46 -21.19 -1.08
CA LYS A 309 -28.30 -19.99 -1.92
C LYS A 309 -27.12 -20.26 -2.83
N GLN A 310 -27.36 -20.45 -4.13
CA GLN A 310 -26.28 -20.68 -5.09
C GLN A 310 -25.43 -19.41 -5.15
N LEU A 311 -24.14 -19.53 -4.84
CA LEU A 311 -23.21 -18.41 -4.89
C LEU A 311 -23.02 -17.94 -6.33
N PRO A 312 -22.97 -16.62 -6.57
CA PRO A 312 -22.94 -16.06 -7.92
C PRO A 312 -21.59 -16.22 -8.60
N ARG A 313 -21.58 -15.96 -9.90
CA ARG A 313 -20.35 -15.78 -10.68
C ARG A 313 -19.70 -14.46 -10.30
N VAL A 314 -18.39 -14.51 -10.02
CA VAL A 314 -17.60 -13.35 -9.62
C VAL A 314 -16.42 -13.15 -10.56
N ALA A 315 -16.24 -11.92 -11.03
CA ALA A 315 -15.05 -11.46 -11.75
C ALA A 315 -14.34 -10.37 -10.93
N MET A 316 -13.05 -10.55 -10.65
CA MET A 316 -12.26 -9.63 -9.84
C MET A 316 -11.10 -9.03 -10.61
N TYR A 317 -10.72 -7.80 -10.25
CA TYR A 317 -9.52 -7.16 -10.78
C TYR A 317 -8.84 -6.28 -9.73
N CYS A 318 -7.55 -6.05 -9.94
CA CYS A 318 -6.76 -5.05 -9.23
C CYS A 318 -5.66 -4.54 -10.17
N THR A 319 -4.79 -3.67 -9.67
CA THR A 319 -3.74 -3.01 -10.47
C THR A 319 -2.92 -4.00 -11.32
N GLY A 320 -2.29 -5.00 -10.69
CA GLY A 320 -1.39 -5.95 -11.35
C GLY A 320 -1.72 -7.43 -11.15
N GLY A 321 -2.85 -7.78 -10.52
CA GLY A 321 -3.32 -9.17 -10.35
C GLY A 321 -3.04 -9.82 -8.99
N ILE A 322 -1.99 -9.42 -8.27
CA ILE A 322 -1.56 -10.10 -7.02
C ILE A 322 -2.66 -10.23 -5.94
N ARG A 323 -3.50 -9.20 -5.75
CA ARG A 323 -4.62 -9.26 -4.80
C ARG A 323 -5.70 -10.24 -5.26
N CYS A 324 -5.96 -10.31 -6.56
CA CYS A 324 -6.97 -11.20 -7.13
C CYS A 324 -6.62 -12.67 -6.95
N GLU A 325 -5.33 -13.02 -6.94
CA GLU A 325 -4.92 -14.40 -6.65
C GLU A 325 -5.29 -14.80 -5.21
N LYS A 326 -5.00 -13.96 -4.20
CA LYS A 326 -5.46 -14.20 -2.82
C LYS A 326 -6.98 -14.16 -2.68
N ALA A 327 -7.61 -13.11 -3.19
CA ALA A 327 -9.07 -12.96 -3.10
C ALA A 327 -9.81 -14.13 -3.77
N SER A 328 -9.35 -14.58 -4.94
CA SER A 328 -9.97 -15.73 -5.61
C SER A 328 -9.75 -17.04 -4.89
N SER A 329 -8.56 -17.29 -4.34
CA SER A 329 -8.28 -18.45 -3.50
C SER A 329 -9.22 -18.49 -2.28
N PHE A 330 -9.44 -17.33 -1.65
CA PHE A 330 -10.38 -17.17 -0.55
C PHE A 330 -11.84 -17.44 -0.97
N LEU A 331 -12.32 -16.83 -2.06
CA LEU A 331 -13.70 -17.07 -2.56
C LEU A 331 -13.94 -18.56 -2.87
N LEU A 332 -12.98 -19.23 -3.51
CA LEU A 332 -13.07 -20.66 -3.79
C LEU A 332 -13.17 -21.48 -2.48
N SER A 333 -12.39 -21.12 -1.45
CA SER A 333 -12.47 -21.77 -0.13
C SER A 333 -13.82 -21.58 0.57
N LYS A 334 -14.54 -20.50 0.25
CA LYS A 334 -15.89 -20.20 0.73
C LYS A 334 -17.00 -20.86 -0.10
N GLY A 335 -16.64 -21.67 -1.11
CA GLY A 335 -17.58 -22.45 -1.90
C GLY A 335 -18.09 -21.77 -3.18
N PHE A 336 -17.55 -20.61 -3.55
CA PHE A 336 -17.81 -20.04 -4.88
C PHE A 336 -17.26 -20.99 -5.95
N LYS A 337 -18.06 -21.29 -6.98
CA LYS A 337 -17.67 -22.20 -8.06
C LYS A 337 -17.14 -21.48 -9.29
N GLU A 338 -17.57 -20.24 -9.48
CA GLU A 338 -17.32 -19.45 -10.68
C GLU A 338 -16.56 -18.18 -10.31
N VAL A 339 -15.26 -18.32 -10.06
CA VAL A 339 -14.37 -17.22 -9.66
C VAL A 339 -13.37 -16.95 -10.76
N TYR A 340 -13.41 -15.75 -11.32
CA TYR A 340 -12.57 -15.28 -12.40
C TYR A 340 -11.77 -14.05 -11.96
N HIS A 341 -10.61 -13.83 -12.56
CA HIS A 341 -9.91 -12.56 -12.42
C HIS A 341 -9.11 -12.17 -13.67
N LEU A 342 -8.88 -10.88 -13.80
CA LEU A 342 -8.14 -10.29 -14.91
C LEU A 342 -6.65 -10.67 -14.84
N ASP A 343 -6.20 -11.43 -15.83
CA ASP A 343 -4.79 -11.80 -16.00
C ASP A 343 -3.94 -10.56 -16.26
N GLY A 344 -2.93 -10.32 -15.41
CA GLY A 344 -2.13 -9.10 -15.42
C GLY A 344 -2.84 -7.85 -14.89
N GLY A 345 -4.08 -7.95 -14.41
CA GLY A 345 -4.80 -6.82 -13.83
C GLY A 345 -5.04 -5.65 -14.79
N ILE A 346 -5.35 -4.49 -14.22
CA ILE A 346 -5.71 -3.27 -14.96
C ILE A 346 -4.56 -2.82 -15.87
N LEU A 347 -3.30 -2.92 -15.42
CA LEU A 347 -2.17 -2.44 -16.21
C LEU A 347 -2.07 -3.18 -17.55
N LYS A 348 -2.13 -4.52 -17.55
CA LYS A 348 -2.11 -5.30 -18.79
C LYS A 348 -3.33 -5.04 -19.67
N TYR A 349 -4.48 -4.74 -19.06
CA TYR A 349 -5.67 -4.34 -19.81
C TYR A 349 -5.49 -2.99 -20.51
N LEU A 350 -4.95 -1.98 -19.82
CA LEU A 350 -4.69 -0.65 -20.38
C LEU A 350 -3.58 -0.65 -21.45
N GLU A 351 -2.70 -1.64 -21.42
CA GLU A 351 -1.69 -1.91 -22.45
C GLU A 351 -2.30 -2.56 -23.70
N GLU A 352 -3.10 -3.61 -23.54
CA GLU A 352 -3.56 -4.45 -24.66
C GLU A 352 -4.86 -3.97 -25.32
N ILE A 353 -5.77 -3.33 -24.56
CA ILE A 353 -7.10 -2.97 -25.04
C ILE A 353 -7.13 -1.53 -25.53
N PRO A 354 -7.52 -1.28 -26.80
CA PRO A 354 -7.67 0.07 -27.32
C PRO A 354 -8.66 0.89 -26.49
N LYS A 355 -8.34 2.17 -26.23
CA LYS A 355 -9.19 3.08 -25.46
C LYS A 355 -10.63 3.16 -25.98
N ALA A 356 -10.84 3.00 -27.29
CA ALA A 356 -12.18 3.02 -27.91
C ALA A 356 -13.06 1.80 -27.55
N GLU A 357 -12.44 0.68 -27.19
CA GLU A 357 -13.12 -0.57 -26.79
C GLU A 357 -13.13 -0.76 -25.27
N SER A 358 -12.52 0.17 -24.54
CA SER A 358 -12.28 0.05 -23.12
C SER A 358 -13.55 0.26 -22.30
N LEU A 359 -13.71 -0.55 -21.25
CA LEU A 359 -14.72 -0.39 -20.20
C LEU A 359 -14.13 0.25 -18.93
N TRP A 360 -12.88 0.69 -18.99
CA TRP A 360 -12.20 1.40 -17.90
C TRP A 360 -12.54 2.89 -17.92
N GLU A 361 -12.90 3.44 -16.77
CA GLU A 361 -13.21 4.86 -16.57
C GLU A 361 -12.17 5.47 -15.62
N GLY A 362 -11.63 6.65 -15.95
CA GLY A 362 -10.62 7.36 -15.14
C GLY A 362 -9.19 6.84 -15.33
N GLU A 363 -8.37 6.97 -14.30
CA GLU A 363 -6.95 6.60 -14.29
C GLU A 363 -6.68 5.43 -13.33
N CYS A 364 -5.64 4.64 -13.59
CA CYS A 364 -5.27 3.52 -12.74
C CYS A 364 -4.19 3.92 -11.74
N PHE A 365 -4.50 3.88 -10.45
CA PHE A 365 -3.52 4.13 -9.38
C PHE A 365 -2.34 3.16 -9.45
N VAL A 366 -1.11 3.68 -9.30
CA VAL A 366 0.13 2.90 -9.18
C VAL A 366 0.93 3.31 -7.95
N PHE A 367 1.64 2.34 -7.37
CA PHE A 367 2.36 2.49 -6.09
C PHE A 367 3.77 3.07 -6.26
N ASP A 368 3.91 4.04 -7.15
CA ASP A 368 5.15 4.75 -7.45
C ASP A 368 4.89 6.23 -7.71
N LYS A 369 5.91 6.98 -8.13
CA LYS A 369 5.84 8.44 -8.27
C LYS A 369 4.89 8.92 -9.35
N ARG A 370 4.54 8.05 -10.31
CA ARG A 370 3.57 8.41 -11.35
C ARG A 370 2.19 8.63 -10.76
N VAL A 371 1.92 8.04 -9.58
CA VAL A 371 0.63 8.06 -8.84
C VAL A 371 -0.49 7.34 -9.57
N SER A 372 -0.62 7.57 -10.87
CA SER A 372 -1.59 6.97 -11.74
C SER A 372 -1.05 6.81 -13.16
N VAL A 373 -1.69 5.94 -13.93
CA VAL A 373 -1.43 5.75 -15.37
C VAL A 373 -2.74 5.69 -16.15
N GLU A 374 -2.68 6.07 -17.41
CA GLU A 374 -3.75 6.00 -18.40
C GLU A 374 -3.58 4.81 -19.36
N HIS A 375 -4.42 4.76 -20.40
CA HIS A 375 -4.26 3.83 -21.53
C HIS A 375 -2.87 3.97 -22.17
N GLY A 376 -2.29 2.85 -22.58
CA GLY A 376 -0.90 2.79 -23.04
C GLY A 376 0.13 2.92 -21.91
N LEU A 377 -0.31 2.84 -20.63
CA LEU A 377 0.54 2.95 -19.44
C LEU A 377 1.29 4.29 -19.32
N ALA A 378 0.80 5.32 -20.02
CA ALA A 378 1.29 6.68 -19.89
C ALA A 378 1.00 7.25 -18.49
N GLN A 379 1.87 8.11 -17.97
CA GLN A 379 1.65 8.78 -16.69
C GLN A 379 0.35 9.59 -16.70
N GLY A 380 -0.45 9.42 -15.65
CA GLY A 380 -1.71 10.15 -15.46
C GLY A 380 -1.50 11.54 -14.85
N THR A 381 -2.61 12.19 -14.49
CA THR A 381 -2.62 13.58 -14.00
C THR A 381 -2.55 13.69 -12.49
N HIS A 382 -2.97 12.65 -11.75
CA HIS A 382 -3.07 12.70 -10.29
C HIS A 382 -1.72 12.93 -9.61
N LYS A 383 -1.77 13.62 -8.47
CA LYS A 383 -0.62 13.85 -7.58
C LYS A 383 -0.83 13.14 -6.25
N LEU A 384 0.23 13.00 -5.45
CA LEU A 384 0.14 12.35 -4.16
C LEU A 384 -0.02 13.40 -3.05
N CYS A 385 -1.07 13.28 -2.23
CA CYS A 385 -1.12 14.01 -0.98
C CYS A 385 -0.04 13.48 -0.03
N TYR A 386 0.96 14.29 0.32
CA TYR A 386 2.01 13.84 1.23
C TYR A 386 1.55 13.66 2.68
N GLY A 387 0.37 14.19 3.03
CA GLY A 387 -0.27 14.00 4.32
C GLY A 387 -0.85 12.60 4.54
N CYS A 388 -1.61 12.07 3.57
CA CYS A 388 -2.30 10.77 3.69
C CYS A 388 -1.85 9.71 2.68
N LYS A 389 -0.97 10.07 1.73
CA LYS A 389 -0.48 9.21 0.64
C LYS A 389 -1.58 8.70 -0.30
N GLN A 390 -2.66 9.46 -0.44
CA GLN A 390 -3.73 9.19 -1.40
C GLN A 390 -3.60 10.08 -2.64
N PRO A 391 -4.10 9.64 -3.81
CA PRO A 391 -4.12 10.45 -5.01
C PRO A 391 -5.06 11.65 -4.85
N VAL A 392 -4.65 12.79 -5.38
CA VAL A 392 -5.43 14.04 -5.45
C VAL A 392 -5.41 14.54 -6.89
N SER A 393 -6.56 15.02 -7.35
CA SER A 393 -6.72 15.71 -8.64
C SER A 393 -6.33 17.18 -8.53
N ASP A 394 -6.25 17.88 -9.66
CA ASP A 394 -6.03 19.33 -9.66
C ASP A 394 -7.16 20.07 -8.93
N GLU A 395 -8.42 19.66 -9.13
CA GLU A 395 -9.59 20.18 -8.40
C GLU A 395 -9.46 20.00 -6.88
N ASP A 396 -8.98 18.84 -6.42
CA ASP A 396 -8.76 18.58 -4.99
C ASP A 396 -7.73 19.55 -4.39
N MET A 397 -6.74 19.97 -5.20
CA MET A 397 -5.69 20.90 -4.78
C MET A 397 -6.15 22.36 -4.76
N GLU A 398 -7.32 22.68 -5.35
CA GLU A 398 -7.95 24.00 -5.27
C GLU A 398 -8.83 24.18 -4.03
N SER A 399 -9.15 23.09 -3.32
CA SER A 399 -9.96 23.12 -2.10
C SER A 399 -9.29 23.91 -0.97
N PRO A 400 -10.05 24.63 -0.12
CA PRO A 400 -9.51 25.28 1.08
C PRO A 400 -8.93 24.28 2.11
N GLU A 401 -9.20 22.99 1.96
CA GLU A 401 -8.69 21.91 2.81
C GLU A 401 -7.32 21.37 2.32
N TRP A 402 -6.88 21.81 1.14
CA TRP A 402 -5.57 21.49 0.61
C TRP A 402 -4.50 22.38 1.22
N GLU A 403 -3.47 21.73 1.77
CA GLU A 403 -2.25 22.38 2.21
C GLU A 403 -1.09 21.49 1.74
N TYR A 404 -0.29 21.99 0.80
CA TYR A 404 0.79 21.23 0.18
C TYR A 404 1.73 20.64 1.24
N GLY A 405 2.01 19.34 1.15
CA GLY A 405 2.85 18.63 2.13
C GLY A 405 2.12 18.19 3.41
N VAL A 406 0.88 18.66 3.65
CA VAL A 406 0.22 18.61 4.97
C VAL A 406 -1.11 17.86 4.93
N SER A 407 -2.06 18.33 4.13
CA SER A 407 -3.42 17.79 4.07
C SER A 407 -4.07 17.96 2.70
N CYS A 408 -5.15 17.21 2.50
CA CYS A 408 -6.04 17.29 1.35
C CYS A 408 -7.49 17.14 1.83
N PRO A 409 -8.50 17.36 0.95
CA PRO A 409 -9.90 17.24 1.33
C PRO A 409 -10.26 15.90 2.00
N TYR A 410 -9.61 14.82 1.57
CA TYR A 410 -9.85 13.47 2.09
C TYR A 410 -9.28 13.19 3.48
N CYS A 411 -8.34 14.00 3.96
CA CYS A 411 -7.68 13.76 5.26
C CYS A 411 -7.63 14.97 6.18
N PHE A 412 -8.12 16.13 5.73
CA PHE A 412 -8.10 17.36 6.51
C PHE A 412 -8.88 17.21 7.82
N ALA A 413 -10.08 16.65 7.75
CA ALA A 413 -10.94 16.44 8.91
C ALA A 413 -10.50 15.29 9.82
N THR A 414 -9.81 14.28 9.27
CA THR A 414 -9.38 13.10 10.04
C THR A 414 -8.07 13.31 10.78
N LYS A 415 -7.28 14.32 10.41
CA LYS A 415 -5.98 14.63 11.03
C LYS A 415 -6.15 15.64 12.15
N SER A 416 -5.48 15.38 13.28
CA SER A 416 -5.38 16.36 14.34
C SER A 416 -4.49 17.54 13.94
N GLU A 417 -4.65 18.70 14.58
CA GLU A 417 -3.76 19.85 14.34
C GLU A 417 -2.30 19.54 14.69
N GLU A 418 -2.05 18.67 15.68
CA GLU A 418 -0.70 18.20 15.98
C GLU A 418 -0.10 17.39 14.82
N GLU A 419 -0.90 16.53 14.17
CA GLU A 419 -0.46 15.78 13.00
C GLU A 419 -0.18 16.69 11.80
N LYS A 420 -1.02 17.72 11.60
CA LYS A 420 -0.82 18.74 10.57
C LYS A 420 0.44 19.56 10.84
N GLU A 421 0.67 19.98 12.07
CA GLU A 421 1.89 20.74 12.43
C GLU A 421 3.16 19.90 12.27
N ARG A 422 3.13 18.61 12.63
CA ARG A 422 4.23 17.69 12.31
C ARG A 422 4.47 17.57 10.82
N ALA A 423 3.41 17.58 10.00
CA ALA A 423 3.55 17.56 8.55
C ALA A 423 4.14 18.87 8.01
N ARG A 424 3.68 20.04 8.48
CA ARG A 424 4.27 21.35 8.16
C ARG A 424 5.74 21.41 8.54
N ALA A 425 6.11 20.91 9.71
CA ALA A 425 7.50 20.85 10.15
C ALA A 425 8.37 20.00 9.22
N ARG A 426 7.89 18.82 8.79
CA ARG A 426 8.59 17.99 7.79
C ARG A 426 8.69 18.70 6.44
N GLN A 427 7.64 19.39 6.02
CA GLN A 427 7.62 20.14 4.77
C GLN A 427 8.63 21.29 4.78
N ARG A 428 8.69 22.08 5.86
CA ARG A 428 9.71 23.13 6.06
C ARG A 428 11.12 22.57 6.01
N GLN A 429 11.38 21.40 6.62
CA GLN A 429 12.69 20.76 6.54
C GLN A 429 13.04 20.36 5.11
N PHE A 430 12.09 19.80 4.36
CA PHE A 430 12.30 19.44 2.97
C PHE A 430 12.56 20.67 2.08
N GLU A 431 11.80 21.75 2.24
CA GLU A 431 12.01 23.00 1.51
C GLU A 431 13.36 23.65 1.84
N THR A 432 13.79 23.57 3.10
CA THR A 432 15.05 24.17 3.55
C THR A 432 16.27 23.35 3.09
N TRP A 433 16.19 22.03 3.18
CA TRP A 433 17.38 21.17 3.06
C TRP A 433 17.34 20.18 1.89
N GLY A 434 16.21 20.06 1.18
CA GLY A 434 15.96 19.00 0.21
C GLY A 434 15.74 17.61 0.84
N VAL A 435 15.76 17.53 2.18
CA VAL A 435 15.68 16.29 2.96
C VAL A 435 14.96 16.51 4.29
N ILE A 436 14.10 15.55 4.65
CA ILE A 436 13.56 15.44 6.02
C ILE A 436 14.66 15.05 7.00
N GLY A 437 14.82 15.85 8.07
CA GLY A 437 15.84 15.69 9.10
C GLY A 437 17.11 16.52 8.88
N GLY A 438 17.16 17.35 7.81
CA GLY A 438 18.31 18.20 7.51
C GLY A 438 19.58 17.42 7.13
N PRO A 439 20.77 18.05 7.19
CA PRO A 439 22.06 17.41 6.88
C PRO A 439 22.33 16.14 7.70
N ASP A 440 21.81 16.10 8.94
CA ASP A 440 22.00 14.99 9.88
C ASP A 440 20.94 13.88 9.75
N LYS A 441 19.98 14.01 8.84
CA LYS A 441 18.89 13.04 8.58
C LYS A 441 18.08 12.67 9.83
N GLY A 442 17.98 13.60 10.79
CA GLY A 442 17.32 13.34 12.06
C GLY A 442 18.11 12.46 13.04
N ARG A 443 19.39 12.15 12.78
CA ARG A 443 20.27 11.66 13.84
C ARG A 443 20.48 12.78 14.84
N SER A 444 20.26 12.51 16.12
CA SER A 444 20.70 13.45 17.16
C SER A 444 22.19 13.71 16.95
N PRO A 445 22.66 14.96 17.02
CA PRO A 445 24.09 15.22 17.12
C PRO A 445 24.59 14.33 18.25
N ASN A 446 25.59 13.48 17.98
CA ASN A 446 26.29 12.82 19.06
C ASN A 446 26.64 13.93 20.06
N ARG A 447 26.24 13.77 21.33
CA ARG A 447 26.76 14.57 22.43
C ARG A 447 28.28 14.46 22.31
N LEU A 448 28.90 15.44 21.64
CA LEU A 448 30.34 15.60 21.67
C LEU A 448 30.67 15.75 23.15
N ASP A 449 31.60 14.91 23.57
CA ASP A 449 31.95 14.65 24.94
C ASP A 449 31.97 15.93 25.77
N SER A 450 31.07 16.00 26.76
CA SER A 450 31.10 16.98 27.84
C SER A 450 32.25 16.67 28.81
N LYS A 451 33.47 16.49 28.30
CA LYS A 451 34.68 16.19 29.08
C LYS A 451 35.85 17.14 28.89
N ASP A 452 35.72 18.18 28.06
CA ASP A 452 36.75 19.24 27.95
C ASP A 452 36.29 20.63 28.44
N ALA A 453 35.23 20.69 29.26
CA ALA A 453 34.95 21.88 30.07
C ALA A 453 35.72 21.81 31.40
N GLY A 454 37.05 21.82 31.30
CA GLY A 454 37.93 21.66 32.44
C GLY A 454 39.30 22.24 32.19
N GLU A 455 39.39 23.56 31.95
CA GLU A 455 40.54 24.39 32.34
C GLU A 455 40.25 25.87 32.05
N ALA A 456 39.54 26.53 32.97
CA ALA A 456 39.55 27.99 33.04
C ALA A 456 40.90 28.42 33.63
N LYS A 457 41.86 28.76 32.77
CA LYS A 457 43.07 29.49 33.20
C LYS A 457 42.68 30.89 33.65
N GLN A 458 42.95 31.15 34.93
CA GLN A 458 42.83 32.43 35.60
C GLN A 458 43.64 33.53 34.87
N LEU A 459 42.98 34.65 34.58
CA LEU A 459 43.63 35.92 34.29
C LEU A 459 44.08 36.57 35.62
N PRO A 460 45.30 37.15 35.71
CA PRO A 460 45.71 37.86 36.90
C PRO A 460 45.11 39.28 36.92
N ASN A 461 44.64 39.68 38.09
CA ASN A 461 44.30 41.05 38.46
C ASN A 461 45.59 41.84 38.76
N SER A 462 45.77 43.02 38.17
CA SER A 462 46.44 44.16 38.84
C SER A 462 46.19 45.50 38.13
N THR A 463 45.37 46.34 38.77
CA THR A 463 45.55 47.77 39.05
C THR A 463 46.27 48.73 38.07
N SER A 464 45.49 49.75 37.67
CA SER A 464 45.76 51.22 37.74
C SER A 464 46.90 51.85 36.93
N VAL A 465 46.57 52.89 36.14
CA VAL A 465 47.19 54.23 35.98
C VAL A 465 46.50 54.87 34.75
N GLU A 466 45.58 55.83 34.91
CA GLU A 466 45.77 57.30 34.94
C GLU A 466 45.86 57.96 33.55
N LEU A 467 45.14 59.08 33.41
CA LEU A 467 44.96 59.93 32.22
C LEU A 467 46.28 60.61 31.79
N CYS A 468 46.47 60.81 30.47
CA CYS A 468 47.03 62.03 29.85
C CYS A 468 47.16 61.88 28.31
N ASN A 469 46.19 62.43 27.56
CA ASN A 469 46.32 63.56 26.60
C ASN A 469 45.17 63.56 25.60
#